data_AF-A0A9P0D3C8-F1
#
_entry.id   AF-A0A9P0D3C8-F1
#
_cell.length_a   1.000
_cell.length_b   1.000
_cell.length_c   1.000
_cell.angle_alpha   90.00
_cell.angle_beta   90.00
_cell.angle_gamma   90.00
#
_symmetry.space_group_name_H-M   'P 1'
#
loop_
_entity.id
_entity.type
_entity.pdbx_description
1 polymer ?
#
loop_
_entity_poly.entity_id
_entity_poly.type
_entity_poly.pdbx_seq_one_letter_code
_entity_poly.pdbx_strand_id
1 'polypeptide(L)'
;MKNVLNVYRRSNNFNNFSCLDLETGILPTLDQLIDLWLISPWKQEPPPENMYEELAALQTVFPALEGKTVDMWCTFFRNEAAANLLKIVQYVCSIPIPNAFVEWIFSVVGSNWTDERNRLSLESVKSELCVFFNINSSCTEFKDYISAASNAKYFKK
;
A
#
# COMPACT_ATOMS: atom_id res chain seq x y z
N MET A 1 22.84 11.32 -2.48
CA MET A 1 21.42 10.90 -2.38
C MET A 1 21.02 9.73 -3.28
N LYS A 2 21.81 9.30 -4.29
CA LYS A 2 21.44 8.16 -5.16
C LYS A 2 21.74 6.76 -4.57
N ASN A 3 22.53 6.66 -3.49
CA ASN A 3 22.97 5.37 -2.93
C ASN A 3 22.11 4.82 -1.79
N VAL A 4 21.21 5.61 -1.19
CA VAL A 4 20.37 5.15 -0.06
C VAL A 4 19.17 4.33 -0.54
N LEU A 5 18.66 4.62 -1.73
CA LEU A 5 17.54 3.89 -2.34
C LEU A 5 17.91 2.45 -2.74
N ASN A 6 19.17 2.18 -3.05
CA ASN A 6 19.63 0.84 -3.43
C ASN A 6 19.87 -0.09 -2.23
N VAL A 7 19.99 0.45 -1.01
CA VAL A 7 20.19 -0.35 0.21
C VAL A 7 18.85 -0.82 0.78
N TYR A 8 17.79 -0.02 0.69
CA TYR A 8 16.47 -0.39 1.22
C TYR A 8 15.72 -1.47 0.43
N ARG A 9 16.13 -1.74 -0.83
CA ARG A 9 15.56 -2.83 -1.64
C ARG A 9 16.01 -4.23 -1.19
N ARG A 10 17.02 -4.32 -0.30
CA ARG A 10 17.72 -5.59 0.01
C ARG A 10 17.38 -6.25 1.35
N SER A 11 16.51 -5.66 2.17
CA SER A 11 16.10 -6.24 3.46
C SER A 11 14.60 -6.53 3.50
N ASN A 12 14.11 -7.28 2.52
CA ASN A 12 12.73 -7.77 2.55
C ASN A 12 12.68 -9.04 3.40
N ASN A 13 12.26 -8.93 4.66
CA ASN A 13 11.80 -10.06 5.49
C ASN A 13 10.46 -10.68 4.99
N PHE A 14 10.07 -10.35 3.76
CA PHE A 14 8.82 -10.74 3.10
C PHE A 14 9.09 -11.69 1.92
N ASN A 15 9.99 -12.66 2.09
CA ASN A 15 10.25 -13.69 1.07
C ASN A 15 8.95 -14.36 0.59
N ASN A 16 7.93 -14.46 1.45
CA ASN A 16 6.62 -15.03 1.13
C ASN A 16 5.84 -14.24 0.06
N PHE A 17 6.12 -12.95 -0.14
CA PHE A 17 5.43 -12.10 -1.12
C PHE A 17 6.22 -11.86 -2.40
N SER A 18 7.45 -12.41 -2.48
CA SER A 18 8.34 -12.25 -3.65
C SER A 18 7.75 -12.85 -4.93
N CYS A 19 6.83 -13.81 -4.84
CA CYS A 19 6.16 -14.40 -5.99
C CYS A 19 5.27 -13.42 -6.75
N LEU A 20 4.89 -12.28 -6.16
CA LEU A 20 4.12 -11.22 -6.83
C LEU A 20 5.02 -10.15 -7.47
N ASP A 21 6.35 -10.28 -7.35
CA ASP A 21 7.32 -9.35 -7.94
C ASP A 21 7.59 -9.67 -9.41
N LEU A 22 6.76 -9.08 -10.29
CA LEU A 22 6.79 -9.30 -11.73
C LEU A 22 8.07 -8.78 -12.40
N GLU A 23 8.81 -7.87 -11.78
CA GLU A 23 10.13 -7.38 -12.24
C GLU A 23 11.16 -8.51 -12.34
N THR A 24 10.99 -9.60 -11.58
CA THR A 24 11.91 -10.75 -11.59
C THR A 24 11.80 -11.62 -12.85
N GLY A 25 10.77 -11.39 -13.68
CA GLY A 25 10.47 -12.23 -14.84
C GLY A 25 9.82 -13.57 -14.47
N ILE A 26 9.62 -13.84 -13.18
CA ILE A 26 9.04 -15.08 -12.67
C ILE A 26 7.58 -14.80 -12.28
N LEU A 27 6.66 -15.55 -12.88
CA LEU A 27 5.24 -15.49 -12.52
C LEU A 27 4.95 -16.32 -11.26
N PRO A 28 3.95 -15.92 -10.45
CA PRO A 28 3.53 -16.70 -9.30
C PRO A 28 2.99 -18.07 -9.74
N THR A 29 3.31 -19.12 -8.98
CA THR A 29 2.68 -20.43 -9.17
C THR A 29 1.34 -20.50 -8.47
N LEU A 30 0.46 -21.42 -8.90
CA LEU A 30 -0.82 -21.63 -8.23
C LEU A 30 -0.64 -21.96 -6.75
N ASP A 31 0.32 -22.83 -6.41
CA ASP A 31 0.61 -23.20 -5.02
C ASP A 31 1.02 -21.99 -4.18
N GLN A 32 1.87 -21.11 -4.72
CA GLN A 32 2.25 -19.88 -4.02
C GLN A 32 1.05 -18.97 -3.76
N LEU A 33 0.12 -18.87 -4.72
CA LEU A 33 -1.09 -18.08 -4.54
C LEU A 33 -2.05 -18.71 -3.52
N ILE A 34 -2.14 -20.04 -3.48
CA ILE A 34 -2.91 -20.76 -2.46
C ILE A 34 -2.29 -20.55 -1.07
N ASP A 35 -0.97 -20.62 -0.94
CA ASP A 35 -0.27 -20.35 0.31
C ASP A 35 -0.56 -18.92 0.79
N LEU A 36 -0.53 -17.94 -0.12
CA LEU A 36 -0.92 -16.55 0.18
C LEU A 36 -2.37 -16.43 0.63
N TRP A 37 -3.28 -17.19 0.03
CA TRP A 37 -4.68 -17.25 0.45
C TRP A 37 -4.82 -17.80 1.88
N LEU A 38 -4.11 -18.87 2.21
CA LEU A 38 -4.21 -19.52 3.52
C LEU A 38 -3.66 -18.67 4.68
N ILE A 39 -2.75 -17.74 4.40
CA ILE A 39 -2.25 -16.77 5.40
C ILE A 39 -3.03 -15.45 5.43
N SER A 40 -3.98 -15.27 4.51
CA SER A 40 -4.80 -14.06 4.42
C SER A 40 -5.97 -14.06 5.44
N PRO A 41 -6.64 -12.92 5.66
CA PRO A 41 -7.80 -12.83 6.55
C PRO A 41 -8.95 -13.77 6.16
N TRP A 42 -9.02 -14.17 4.88
CA TRP A 42 -10.10 -14.98 4.30
C TRP A 42 -9.84 -16.49 4.34
N LYS A 43 -8.82 -16.96 5.06
CA LYS A 43 -8.41 -18.39 5.14
C LYS A 43 -9.51 -19.41 5.50
N GLN A 44 -10.66 -18.94 5.98
CA GLN A 44 -11.82 -19.77 6.31
C GLN A 44 -12.60 -20.18 5.05
N GLU A 45 -12.46 -19.41 3.97
CA GLU A 45 -12.99 -19.71 2.65
C GLU A 45 -12.04 -20.67 1.92
N PRO A 46 -12.55 -21.70 1.22
CA PRO A 46 -11.71 -22.50 0.35
C PRO A 46 -11.07 -21.61 -0.73
N PRO A 47 -9.87 -21.95 -1.23
CA PRO A 47 -9.26 -21.23 -2.33
C PRO A 47 -10.23 -21.13 -3.53
N PRO A 48 -10.32 -19.97 -4.21
CA PRO A 48 -11.26 -19.79 -5.31
C PRO A 48 -10.99 -20.74 -6.48
N GLU A 49 -12.03 -21.41 -6.98
CA GLU A 49 -11.91 -22.38 -8.08
C GLU A 49 -11.39 -21.74 -9.38
N ASN A 50 -11.75 -20.48 -9.64
CA ASN A 50 -11.35 -19.72 -10.82
C ASN A 50 -9.97 -19.05 -10.72
N MET A 51 -9.23 -19.25 -9.62
CA MET A 51 -7.89 -18.68 -9.45
C MET A 51 -6.90 -19.14 -10.53
N TYR A 52 -7.03 -20.39 -10.98
CA TYR A 52 -6.19 -20.93 -12.05
C TYR A 52 -6.42 -20.22 -13.39
N GLU A 53 -7.68 -19.89 -13.71
CA GLU A 53 -8.05 -19.18 -14.95
C GLU A 53 -7.48 -17.76 -14.94
N GLU A 54 -7.56 -17.07 -13.81
CA GLU A 54 -6.98 -15.74 -13.64
C GLU A 54 -5.45 -15.75 -13.79
N LEU A 55 -4.80 -16.81 -13.30
CA LEU A 55 -3.36 -16.99 -13.48
C LEU A 55 -2.98 -17.26 -14.95
N ALA A 56 -3.79 -18.04 -15.66
CA ALA A 56 -3.59 -18.29 -17.09
C ALA A 56 -3.77 -17.00 -17.92
N ALA A 57 -4.74 -16.15 -17.56
CA ALA A 57 -4.89 -14.83 -18.15
C ALA A 57 -3.63 -13.97 -17.93
N LEU A 58 -3.09 -13.96 -16.71
CA LEU A 58 -1.84 -13.26 -16.42
C LEU A 58 -0.68 -13.77 -17.28
N GLN A 59 -0.51 -15.10 -17.39
CA GLN A 59 0.53 -15.70 -18.23
C GLN A 59 0.44 -15.26 -19.70
N THR A 60 -0.78 -15.05 -20.20
CA THR A 60 -1.03 -14.61 -21.57
C THR A 60 -0.63 -13.16 -21.79
N VAL A 61 -0.94 -12.28 -20.83
CA VAL A 61 -0.69 -10.83 -20.93
C VAL A 61 0.74 -10.45 -20.50
N PHE A 62 1.38 -11.26 -19.66
CA PHE A 62 2.69 -10.99 -19.07
C PHE A 62 3.77 -10.53 -20.06
N PRO A 63 3.93 -11.11 -21.27
CA PRO A 63 4.95 -10.69 -22.21
C PRO A 63 4.77 -9.25 -22.73
N ALA A 64 3.56 -8.69 -22.62
CA ALA A 64 3.23 -7.34 -23.06
C ALA A 64 3.24 -6.30 -21.92
N LEU A 65 3.49 -6.73 -20.68
CA LEU A 65 3.54 -5.83 -19.53
C LEU A 65 4.91 -5.17 -19.43
N GLU A 66 4.92 -3.85 -19.27
CA GLU A 66 6.13 -3.04 -19.13
C GLU A 66 6.04 -2.15 -17.88
N GLY A 67 7.19 -1.84 -17.28
CA GLY A 67 7.30 -0.90 -16.15
C GLY A 67 7.73 -1.56 -14.85
N LYS A 68 7.31 -0.99 -13.72
CA LYS A 68 7.54 -1.59 -12.39
C LYS A 68 6.43 -2.57 -12.04
N THR A 69 6.67 -3.43 -11.06
CA THR A 69 5.69 -4.44 -10.60
C THR A 69 4.30 -3.84 -10.36
N VAL A 70 4.20 -2.67 -9.71
CA VAL A 70 2.92 -2.00 -9.46
C VAL A 70 2.23 -1.56 -10.76
N ASP A 71 2.97 -1.01 -11.71
CA ASP A 71 2.44 -0.55 -13.01
C ASP A 71 1.94 -1.74 -13.84
N MET A 72 2.68 -2.86 -13.81
CA MET A 72 2.30 -4.12 -14.46
C MET A 72 0.97 -4.66 -13.89
N TRP A 73 0.83 -4.73 -12.56
CA TRP A 73 -0.41 -5.14 -11.91
C TRP A 73 -1.58 -4.20 -12.24
N CYS A 74 -1.36 -2.88 -12.19
CA CYS A 74 -2.38 -1.90 -12.58
C CYS A 74 -2.81 -2.07 -14.03
N THR A 75 -1.89 -2.37 -14.94
CA THR A 75 -2.20 -2.59 -16.36
C THR A 75 -2.98 -3.88 -16.57
N PHE A 76 -2.59 -4.96 -15.89
CA PHE A 76 -3.31 -6.23 -15.92
C PHE A 76 -4.76 -6.08 -15.42
N PHE A 77 -4.98 -5.52 -14.22
CA PHE A 77 -6.33 -5.38 -13.64
C PHE A 77 -7.22 -4.35 -14.34
N ARG A 78 -6.69 -3.51 -15.22
CA ARG A 78 -7.50 -2.63 -16.09
C ARG A 78 -8.13 -3.40 -17.26
N ASN A 79 -7.48 -4.47 -17.71
CA ASN A 79 -7.85 -5.19 -18.91
C ASN A 79 -8.48 -6.55 -18.62
N GLU A 80 -8.10 -7.18 -17.50
CA GLU A 80 -8.52 -8.53 -17.13
C GLU A 80 -9.40 -8.54 -15.88
N ALA A 81 -10.48 -9.33 -15.93
CA ALA A 81 -11.39 -9.52 -14.81
C ALA A 81 -10.85 -10.61 -13.87
N ALA A 82 -9.82 -10.27 -13.08
CA ALA A 82 -9.15 -11.19 -12.16
C ALA A 82 -9.38 -10.79 -10.70
N ALA A 83 -10.60 -11.03 -10.20
CA ALA A 83 -11.03 -10.53 -8.89
C ALA A 83 -10.30 -11.20 -7.71
N ASN A 84 -9.96 -12.49 -7.83
CA ASN A 84 -9.29 -13.21 -6.75
C ASN A 84 -7.82 -12.84 -6.64
N LEU A 85 -7.14 -12.73 -7.79
CA LEU A 85 -5.78 -12.27 -7.87
C LEU A 85 -5.67 -10.81 -7.43
N LEU A 86 -6.63 -9.97 -7.79
CA LEU A 86 -6.73 -8.60 -7.29
C LEU A 86 -6.84 -8.56 -5.77
N LYS A 87 -7.71 -9.41 -5.19
CA LYS A 87 -7.89 -9.50 -3.72
C LYS A 87 -6.58 -9.86 -3.02
N ILE A 88 -5.79 -10.78 -3.57
CA ILE A 88 -4.48 -11.16 -3.02
C ILE A 88 -3.46 -10.03 -3.18
N VAL A 89 -3.33 -9.46 -4.38
CA VAL A 89 -2.38 -8.37 -4.65
C VAL A 89 -2.69 -7.16 -3.76
N GLN A 90 -3.96 -6.78 -3.62
CA GLN A 90 -4.39 -5.70 -2.72
C GLN A 90 -4.02 -6.00 -1.27
N TYR A 91 -4.27 -7.22 -0.81
CA TYR A 91 -3.90 -7.62 0.54
C TYR A 91 -2.40 -7.48 0.78
N VAL A 92 -1.58 -8.03 -0.11
CA VAL A 92 -0.12 -7.95 0.01
C VAL A 92 0.38 -6.50 -0.06
N CYS A 93 -0.15 -5.68 -0.97
CA CYS A 93 0.19 -4.27 -1.07
C CYS A 93 -0.27 -3.42 0.13
N SER A 94 -1.29 -3.88 0.88
CA SER A 94 -1.74 -3.20 2.10
C SER A 94 -0.82 -3.45 3.30
N ILE A 95 0.04 -4.47 3.23
CA ILE A 95 1.01 -4.76 4.27
C ILE A 95 2.19 -3.79 4.10
N PRO A 96 2.46 -2.91 5.08
CA PRO A 96 3.59 -2.00 5.00
C PRO A 96 4.91 -2.79 4.99
N ILE A 97 5.58 -2.80 3.84
CA ILE A 97 6.80 -3.61 3.60
C ILE A 97 8.04 -3.07 4.34
N PRO A 98 8.27 -1.75 4.46
CA PRO A 98 9.40 -1.23 5.22
C PRO A 98 9.00 -0.64 6.57
N ASN A 99 9.71 -1.02 7.64
CA ASN A 99 9.69 -0.28 8.91
C ASN A 99 10.03 1.21 8.73
N ALA A 100 10.68 1.59 7.62
CA ALA A 100 11.06 2.96 7.31
C ALA A 100 9.89 3.96 7.34
N PHE A 101 8.67 3.55 6.96
CA PHE A 101 7.51 4.43 7.04
C PHE A 101 7.12 4.71 8.50
N VAL A 102 7.15 3.66 9.34
CA VAL A 102 6.89 3.77 10.78
C VAL A 102 8.01 4.54 11.48
N GLU A 103 9.27 4.32 11.09
CA GLU A 103 10.43 5.08 11.57
C GLU A 103 10.33 6.55 11.17
N TRP A 104 9.85 6.85 9.97
CA TRP A 104 9.61 8.22 9.53
C TRP A 104 8.51 8.88 10.37
N ILE A 105 7.40 8.18 10.61
CA ILE A 105 6.36 8.63 11.55
C ILE A 105 6.97 8.90 12.93
N PHE A 106 7.76 7.98 13.47
CA PHE A 106 8.42 8.17 14.77
C PHE A 106 9.42 9.32 14.79
N SER A 107 10.11 9.58 13.68
CA SER A 107 11.00 10.73 13.56
C SER A 107 10.22 12.04 13.61
N VAL A 108 9.08 12.14 12.90
CA VAL A 108 8.19 13.31 12.91
C VAL A 108 7.55 13.49 14.30
N VAL A 109 7.11 12.40 14.92
CA VAL A 109 6.60 12.43 16.30
C VAL A 109 7.68 12.90 17.25
N GLY A 110 8.90 12.35 17.15
CA GLY A 110 10.01 12.71 18.03
C GLY A 110 10.45 14.17 17.88
N SER A 111 10.32 14.78 16.70
CA SER A 111 10.61 16.21 16.52
C SER A 111 9.52 17.11 17.10
N ASN A 112 8.25 16.71 16.99
CA ASN A 112 7.11 17.54 17.38
C ASN A 112 6.70 17.33 18.86
N TRP A 113 6.95 16.13 19.39
CA TRP A 113 6.73 15.71 20.76
C TRP A 113 8.07 15.68 21.52
N THR A 114 8.56 16.86 21.90
CA THR A 114 9.72 16.99 22.79
C THR A 114 9.27 17.50 24.17
N ASP A 115 9.86 16.95 25.23
CA ASP A 115 9.48 17.24 26.63
C ASP A 115 9.73 18.71 27.04
N GLU A 116 10.52 19.44 26.24
CA GLU A 116 11.06 20.74 26.62
C GLU A 116 10.26 21.95 26.10
N ARG A 117 9.39 21.83 25.09
CA ARG A 117 8.74 23.02 24.50
C ARG A 117 7.28 22.93 24.05
N ASN A 118 6.70 21.75 23.83
CA ASN A 118 5.28 21.62 23.46
C ASN A 118 4.66 20.37 24.09
N ARG A 119 3.92 20.54 25.19
CA ARG A 119 3.09 19.47 25.77
C ARG A 119 1.81 19.27 24.96
N LEU A 120 1.95 18.92 23.68
CA LEU A 120 0.81 18.48 22.89
C LEU A 120 0.25 17.21 23.55
N SER A 121 -1.07 17.16 23.68
CA SER A 121 -1.73 15.94 24.15
C SER A 121 -1.53 14.83 23.12
N LEU A 122 -1.66 13.58 23.56
CA LEU A 122 -1.61 12.42 22.65
C LEU A 122 -2.60 12.55 21.50
N GLU A 123 -3.80 13.07 21.78
CA GLU A 123 -4.83 13.27 20.77
C GLU A 123 -4.48 14.37 19.77
N SER A 124 -3.83 15.45 20.23
CA SER A 124 -3.34 16.50 19.33
C SER A 124 -2.28 15.98 18.38
N VAL A 125 -1.32 15.19 18.88
CA VAL A 125 -0.24 14.63 18.02
C VAL A 125 -0.81 13.61 17.04
N LYS A 126 -1.70 12.72 17.45
CA LYS A 126 -2.39 11.81 16.52
C LYS A 126 -3.10 12.57 15.40
N SER A 127 -3.83 13.62 15.77
CA SER A 127 -4.57 14.45 14.81
C SER A 127 -3.62 15.16 13.83
N GLU A 128 -2.51 15.69 14.32
CA GLU A 128 -1.48 16.34 13.51
C GLU A 128 -0.84 15.37 12.52
N LEU A 129 -0.46 14.17 12.97
CA LEU A 129 0.08 13.12 12.07
C LEU A 129 -0.94 12.74 10.99
N CYS A 130 -2.21 12.57 11.35
CA CYS A 130 -3.26 12.26 10.38
C CYS A 130 -3.35 13.34 9.29
N VAL A 131 -3.30 14.61 9.67
CA VAL A 131 -3.30 15.74 8.73
C VAL A 131 -2.03 15.71 7.88
N PHE A 132 -0.86 15.62 8.50
CA PHE A 132 0.44 15.70 7.83
C PHE A 132 0.66 14.60 6.79
N PHE A 133 0.27 13.36 7.09
CA PHE A 133 0.52 12.21 6.20
C PHE A 133 -0.58 11.94 5.18
N ASN A 134 -1.82 12.40 5.42
CA ASN A 134 -2.95 12.08 4.53
C ASN A 134 -3.42 13.27 3.68
N ILE A 135 -3.02 14.51 4.01
CA ILE A 135 -3.40 15.70 3.24
C ILE A 135 -2.21 16.11 2.36
N ASN A 136 -2.34 15.83 1.06
CA ASN A 136 -1.34 16.21 0.06
C ASN A 136 -1.54 17.63 -0.51
N SER A 137 -2.53 18.37 -0.04
CA SER A 137 -2.81 19.73 -0.48
C SER A 137 -2.09 20.78 0.36
N SER A 138 -1.78 21.92 -0.25
CA SER A 138 -1.20 23.06 0.48
C SER A 138 -2.18 23.59 1.54
N CYS A 139 -1.68 24.25 2.58
CA CYS A 139 -2.52 24.88 3.60
C CYS A 139 -3.55 25.85 2.99
N THR A 140 -3.20 26.52 1.90
CA THR A 140 -4.08 27.39 1.11
C THR A 140 -5.20 26.60 0.44
N GLU A 141 -4.88 25.56 -0.31
CA GLU A 141 -5.89 24.71 -0.96
C GLU A 141 -6.79 24.00 0.07
N PHE A 142 -6.22 23.58 1.20
CA PHE A 142 -6.97 22.96 2.29
C PHE A 142 -7.91 23.97 2.98
N LYS A 143 -7.44 25.20 3.19
CA LYS A 143 -8.27 26.29 3.71
C LYS A 143 -9.43 26.60 2.75
N ASP A 144 -9.15 26.68 1.46
CA ASP A 144 -10.16 26.94 0.43
C ASP A 144 -11.16 25.79 0.38
N TYR A 145 -10.70 24.54 0.45
CA TYR A 145 -11.54 23.34 0.57
C TYR A 145 -12.45 23.39 1.82
N ILE A 146 -11.91 23.70 3.00
CA ILE A 146 -12.71 23.83 4.23
C ILE A 146 -13.70 25.00 4.11
N SER A 147 -13.30 26.12 3.52
CA SER A 147 -14.19 27.28 3.35
C SER A 147 -15.33 27.01 2.36
N ALA A 148 -15.09 26.17 1.34
CA ALA A 148 -16.11 25.67 0.45
C ALA A 148 -17.00 24.62 1.14
N ALA A 149 -16.40 23.74 1.95
CA ALA A 149 -17.08 22.66 2.67
C ALA A 149 -17.85 23.14 3.92
N SER A 150 -17.51 24.27 4.53
CA SER A 150 -18.26 24.85 5.66
C SER A 150 -19.66 25.34 5.25
N ASN A 151 -19.86 25.58 3.96
CA ASN A 151 -21.19 25.77 3.36
C ASN A 151 -21.98 24.46 3.23
N ALA A 152 -21.34 23.29 3.41
CA ALA A 152 -21.92 21.97 3.37
C ALA A 152 -21.94 21.35 4.79
N LYS A 153 -22.98 21.69 5.57
CA LYS A 153 -23.62 20.99 6.72
C LYS A 153 -22.80 20.25 7.82
N TYR A 154 -21.52 19.95 7.68
CA TYR A 154 -20.81 18.99 8.55
C TYR A 154 -19.84 19.63 9.56
N PHE A 155 -19.59 20.94 9.47
CA PHE A 155 -18.79 21.69 10.44
C PHE A 155 -19.53 22.94 10.92
N LYS A 156 -20.63 22.74 11.67
CA LYS A 156 -21.20 23.80 12.50
C LYS A 156 -20.70 23.61 13.92
N LYS A 157 -20.08 24.68 14.45
CA LYS A 157 -19.72 24.85 15.86
C LYS A 157 -20.92 24.63 16.77
#